data_AF-A0A9D6RVJ7-F1
#
_entry.id   AF-A0A9D6RVJ7-F1
#
_cell.length_a   1.000
_cell.length_b   1.000
_cell.length_c   1.000
_cell.angle_alpha   90.00
_cell.angle_beta   90.00
_cell.angle_gamma   90.00
#
_symmetry.space_group_name_H-M   'P 1'
#
loop_
_entity.id
_entity.type
_entity.pdbx_description
1 polymer ?
#
loop_
_entity_poly.entity_id
_entity_poly.type
_entity_poly.pdbx_seq_one_letter_code
_entity_poly.pdbx_strand_id
1 'polypeptide(L)' 'MIKKLVALNLGVGFVPLMCVQEELRRGELVIVPVEGFRHERTLWLVRRRTAAHSHAVQAFMQLIRSRAEPLLRGS' A
#
# COMPACT_ATOMS: atom_id res chain seq x y z
N MET A 1 6.58 -6.08 -11.96
CA MET A 1 7.73 -5.44 -12.62
C MET A 1 8.49 -4.65 -11.54
N ILE A 2 9.80 -4.41 -11.66
CA ILE A 2 10.78 -4.14 -10.58
C ILE A 2 10.95 -5.23 -9.52
N LYS A 3 9.92 -5.60 -8.74
CA LYS A 3 10.08 -6.59 -7.65
C LYS A 3 10.59 -7.97 -8.11
N LYS A 4 10.21 -8.39 -9.31
CA LYS A 4 10.71 -9.62 -9.96
C LYS A 4 12.20 -9.55 -10.29
N LEU A 5 12.72 -8.38 -10.72
CA LEU A 5 14.14 -8.24 -11.04
C LEU A 5 14.98 -8.27 -9.76
N VAL A 6 14.49 -7.64 -8.70
CA VAL A 6 15.13 -7.68 -7.37
C VAL A 6 15.15 -9.13 -6.85
N ALA A 7 14.05 -9.87 -6.95
CA ALA A 7 14.00 -11.28 -6.56
C ALA A 7 14.93 -12.18 -7.39
N LEU A 8 15.24 -11.78 -8.64
CA LEU A 8 16.23 -12.45 -9.48
C LEU A 8 17.68 -11.98 -9.21
N ASN A 9 17.91 -11.24 -8.13
CA ASN A 9 19.22 -10.70 -7.74
C ASN A 9 19.87 -9.78 -8.78
N LEU A 10 19.06 -9.06 -9.58
CA LEU A 10 19.56 -8.13 -10.60
C LEU A 10 19.77 -6.70 -10.08
N GLY A 11 19.53 -6.45 -8.79
CA GLY A 11 19.72 -5.16 -8.14
C GLY A 11 18.79 -4.93 -6.96
N VAL A 12 18.70 -3.66 -6.52
CA VAL A 12 17.81 -3.19 -5.45
C VAL A 12 16.77 -2.21 -5.99
N GLY A 13 15.67 -2.01 -5.27
CA GLY A 13 14.63 -1.07 -5.70
C GLY A 13 13.82 -0.48 -4.56
N PHE A 14 13.42 0.78 -4.72
CA PHE A 14 12.46 1.43 -3.83
C PHE A 14 11.04 1.10 -4.27
N VAL A 15 10.27 0.49 -3.38
CA VAL A 15 8.88 0.11 -3.61
C VAL A 15 8.04 0.40 -2.37
N PRO A 16 6.74 0.70 -2.51
CA PRO A 16 5.83 0.73 -1.36
C PRO A 16 5.81 -0.64 -0.68
N LEU A 17 5.92 -0.66 0.66
CA LEU A 17 5.94 -1.91 1.44
C LEU A 17 4.71 -2.78 1.17
N MET A 18 3.55 -2.18 0.93
CA MET A 18 2.31 -2.90 0.60
C MET A 18 2.41 -3.77 -0.67
N CYS A 19 3.34 -3.47 -1.58
CA CYS A 19 3.48 -4.19 -2.85
C CYS A 19 4.34 -5.45 -2.77
N VAL A 20 5.05 -5.65 -1.65
CA VAL A 20 6.05 -6.73 -1.45
C VAL A 20 5.81 -7.57 -0.19
N GLN A 21 4.66 -7.40 0.49
CA GLN A 21 4.37 -8.11 1.74
C GLN A 21 4.47 -9.64 1.62
N GLU A 22 3.99 -10.19 0.50
CA GLU A 22 4.03 -11.65 0.28
C GLU A 22 5.45 -12.15 0.03
N GLU A 23 6.24 -11.44 -0.77
CA GLU A 23 7.64 -11.79 -1.01
C GLU A 23 8.48 -11.67 0.27
N LEU A 24 8.22 -10.66 1.09
CA LEU A 24 8.83 -10.51 2.42
C LEU A 24 8.45 -11.68 3.33
N ARG A 25 7.16 -12.05 3.36
CA ARG A 25 6.65 -13.19 4.16
C ARG A 25 7.26 -14.53 3.72
N ARG A 26 7.57 -14.67 2.42
CA ARG A 26 8.21 -15.87 1.85
C ARG A 26 9.74 -15.86 1.97
N GLY A 27 10.34 -14.73 2.36
CA GLY A 27 11.80 -14.57 2.41
C GLY A 27 12.46 -14.41 1.03
N GLU A 28 11.68 -14.13 -0.01
CA GLU A 28 12.18 -13.89 -1.38
C GLU A 28 12.81 -12.50 -1.53
N LEU A 29 12.38 -11.56 -0.68
CA LEU A 29 12.92 -10.20 -0.61
C LEU A 29 13.24 -9.86 0.84
N VAL A 30 14.16 -8.90 1.03
CA VAL A 30 14.52 -8.34 2.34
C VAL A 30 14.41 -6.82 2.31
N ILE A 31 14.13 -6.21 3.46
CA ILE A 31 14.12 -4.75 3.61
C ILE A 31 15.54 -4.32 3.98
N VAL A 32 16.11 -3.40 3.19
CA VAL A 32 17.36 -2.73 3.52
C VAL A 32 17.02 -1.33 4.06
N PRO A 33 17.28 -1.02 5.34
CA PRO A 33 17.05 0.31 5.87
C PRO A 33 18.03 1.30 5.23
N VAL A 34 17.52 2.45 4.81
CA VAL A 34 18.32 3.53 4.21
C VAL A 34 18.22 4.74 5.12
N GLU A 35 19.35 5.19 5.65
CA GLU A 35 19.41 6.35 6.53
C GLU A 35 18.93 7.62 5.81
N GLY A 36 18.15 8.45 6.50
CA GLY A 36 17.56 9.66 5.91
C GLY A 36 16.42 9.41 4.93
N PHE A 37 16.04 8.15 4.67
CA PHE A 37 14.96 7.81 3.74
C PHE A 37 13.72 7.31 4.48
N ARG A 38 12.83 8.24 4.86
CA ARG A 38 11.48 7.93 5.33
C ARG A 38 10.47 8.50 4.36
N HIS A 39 9.70 7.63 3.73
CA HIS A 39 8.76 8.02 2.70
C HIS A 39 7.34 7.63 3.04
N GLU A 40 6.63 8.56 3.68
CA GLU A 40 5.22 8.39 4.02
C GLU A 40 4.36 8.81 2.83
N ARG A 41 3.54 7.88 2.34
CA ARG A 41 2.63 8.12 1.21
C ARG A 41 1.19 8.01 1.70
N THR A 42 0.45 9.10 1.57
CA THR A 42 -0.98 9.13 1.85
C THR A 42 -1.75 8.55 0.67
N LEU A 43 -2.62 7.57 0.94
CA LEU A 43 -3.58 7.06 -0.02
C LEU A 43 -4.92 7.78 0.15
N TRP A 44 -5.51 8.23 -0.96
CA TRP A 44 -6.77 8.99 -0.95
C TRP A 44 -7.90 8.18 -1.57
N LEU A 45 -9.04 8.14 -0.88
CA LEU A 45 -10.29 7.61 -1.43
C LEU A 45 -11.10 8.76 -2.05
N VAL A 46 -11.17 8.79 -3.37
CA VAL A 46 -11.78 9.88 -4.13
C VAL A 46 -13.10 9.44 -4.77
N ARG A 47 -14.11 10.32 -4.69
CA ARG A 47 -15.41 10.14 -5.38
C ARG A 47 -15.88 11.45 -6.02
N ARG A 48 -16.66 11.36 -7.10
CA ARG A 48 -17.34 12.52 -7.69
C ARG A 48 -18.46 13.02 -6.77
N ARG A 49 -18.59 14.34 -6.60
CA ARG A 49 -19.59 14.96 -5.71
C ARG A 49 -21.03 14.81 -6.20
N THR A 50 -21.25 14.77 -7.51
CA THR A 50 -22.56 14.88 -8.16
C THR A 50 -23.15 13.57 -8.66
N ALA A 51 -22.44 12.45 -8.51
CA ALA A 51 -22.93 11.16 -8.97
C ALA A 51 -23.90 10.55 -7.93
N ALA A 52 -25.04 10.03 -8.38
CA ALA A 52 -25.89 9.18 -7.54
C ALA A 52 -25.05 7.99 -7.06
N HIS A 53 -24.79 7.93 -5.75
CA HIS A 53 -24.00 6.84 -5.19
C HIS A 53 -24.89 5.61 -5.08
N SER A 54 -24.59 4.62 -5.92
CA SER A 54 -25.19 3.30 -5.77
C SER A 54 -24.95 2.77 -4.36
N HIS A 55 -25.83 1.89 -3.91
CA HIS A 55 -25.69 1.23 -2.61
C HIS A 55 -24.30 0.58 -2.45
N ALA A 56 -23.76 0.00 -3.52
CA ALA A 56 -22.43 -0.58 -3.54
C ALA A 56 -21.31 0.43 -3.25
N VAL A 57 -21.39 1.66 -3.78
CA VAL A 57 -20.39 2.70 -3.48
C VAL A 57 -20.44 3.08 -2.00
N GLN A 58 -21.64 3.24 -1.42
CA GLN A 58 -21.78 3.59 -0.02
C GLN A 58 -21.23 2.49 0.90
N ALA A 59 -21.55 1.23 0.61
CA ALA A 59 -21.01 0.08 1.33
C ALA A 59 -19.48 -0.01 1.23
N PHE A 60 -18.92 0.20 0.04
CA PHE A 60 -17.46 0.22 -0.14
C PHE A 60 -16.79 1.36 0.64
N MET A 61 -17.38 2.57 0.65
CA MET A 61 -16.87 3.70 1.43
C MET A 61 -16.87 3.40 2.94
N GLN A 62 -17.91 2.73 3.45
CA GLN A 62 -17.98 2.31 4.86
C GLN A 62 -16.91 1.25 5.17
N LEU A 63 -16.75 0.26 4.28
CA LEU A 63 -15.73 -0.78 4.42
C LEU A 63 -14.31 -0.21 4.46
N ILE A 64 -13.98 0.72 3.56
CA ILE A 64 -12.65 1.33 3.56
C ILE A 64 -12.43 2.15 4.82
N ARG A 65 -13.43 2.90 5.30
CA ARG A 65 -13.31 3.67 6.55
C ARG A 65 -13.02 2.76 7.74
N SER A 66 -13.77 1.66 7.90
CA SER A 66 -13.57 0.73 9.02
C SER A 66 -12.22 0.03 8.97
N ARG A 67 -11.68 -0.23 7.78
CA ARG A 67 -10.35 -0.84 7.62
C ARG A 67 -9.20 0.15 7.72
N ALA A 68 -9.41 1.41 7.36
CA ALA A 68 -8.39 2.46 7.45
C ALA A 68 -8.22 2.99 8.87
N GLU A 69 -9.27 3.00 9.68
CA GLU A 69 -9.25 3.57 11.04
C GLU A 69 -8.16 2.98 11.95
N PRO A 70 -7.95 1.65 12.00
CA PRO A 70 -6.85 1.07 12.78
C PRO A 70 -5.46 1.45 12.25
N LEU A 71 -5.32 1.64 10.94
CA LEU A 71 -4.05 2.01 10.29
C LEU A 71 -3.67 3.47 10.61
N LEU A 72 -4.66 4.35 10.77
CA LEU A 72 -4.46 5.77 11.10
C LEU A 72 -4.15 5.99 12.60
N ARG A 73 -4.56 5.08 13.48
CA ARG A 73 -4.31 5.18 14.94
C ARG A 73 -2.92 4.69 15.37
N GLY A 74 -2.23 3.95 14.50
CA GLY A 74 -0.89 3.39 14.75
C GLY A 74 0.24 4.11 14.03
N SER A 75 -0.01 5.31 13.46
CA SER A 75 0.99 6.17 12.82
C SER A 75 1.45 7.28 13.77
#